data_AF-A0A9D3MPR6-F1
#
_entry.id   AF-A0A9D3MPR6-F1
#
_cell.length_a   1.000
_cell.length_b   1.000
_cell.length_c   1.000
_cell.angle_alpha   90.00
_cell.angle_beta   90.00
_cell.angle_gamma   90.00
#
_symmetry.space_group_name_H-M   'P 1'
#
loop_
_entity.id
_entity.type
_entity.pdbx_description
1 polymer ?
#
loop_
_entity_poly.entity_id
_entity_poly.type
_entity_poly.pdbx_seq_one_letter_code
_entity_poly.pdbx_strand_id
1 'polypeptide(L)'
;MSARRRPSSTSSDSSSSQTNSNIPTLSLGNASIAFPVMVAVVYGFSVANLAQVKKCLDELVSEECTSQDVVDKHLHHLTEKEKQDIIEASQRHQVRITMLQNKLTVSGKRDDVLSVILQIKDSLQRAQKREDQEREESRIWQTVRWEVGGSDSWTGLRQRINYNLELAFHRKDKLYIYEHQKDSFTVDFEKMQQTDSRGQIARIKRTPLSDCETATAFGSGTYFAKEAYYSCDDKYSNPDENGHKYMYRARVLTGKPCLGLHGMREPSPVDPNNLQAGLHDCAVNNLQNPFIFVIFSDSGAYPEYLITFKTV
;
A
#
# COMPACT_ATOMS: atom_id res chain seq x y z
N MET A 1 0.63 44.07 68.77
CA MET A 1 2.10 44.13 68.91
C MET A 1 2.67 42.73 68.72
N SER A 2 3.74 42.64 67.94
CA SER A 2 4.55 41.46 67.54
C SER A 2 4.94 40.52 68.71
N ALA A 3 5.44 39.28 68.57
CA ALA A 3 6.27 38.71 67.52
C ALA A 3 6.36 37.16 67.60
N ARG A 4 6.77 36.57 66.46
CA ARG A 4 7.30 35.23 66.14
C ARG A 4 7.99 34.39 67.26
N ARG A 5 7.84 33.06 67.18
CA ARG A 5 8.88 32.08 66.71
C ARG A 5 8.41 30.61 66.79
N ARG A 6 8.62 29.84 65.71
CA ARG A 6 8.94 28.37 65.68
C ARG A 6 10.49 28.22 65.70
N PRO A 7 11.15 27.03 65.83
CA PRO A 7 10.73 25.63 65.55
C PRO A 7 11.17 24.60 66.64
N SER A 8 10.76 23.32 66.65
CA SER A 8 11.42 22.20 65.95
C SER A 8 10.86 20.85 66.45
N SER A 9 10.69 19.87 65.56
CA SER A 9 10.65 18.44 65.90
C SER A 9 10.95 17.58 64.66
N THR A 10 12.16 17.02 64.62
CA THR A 10 12.52 15.72 64.03
C THR A 10 11.82 14.60 64.82
N SER A 11 11.48 13.41 64.35
CA SER A 11 11.86 12.56 63.20
C SER A 11 10.87 11.38 63.08
N SER A 12 10.80 10.75 61.89
CA SER A 12 10.47 9.34 61.58
C SER A 12 9.13 8.76 62.10
N ASP A 13 8.24 8.21 61.29
CA ASP A 13 8.53 7.04 60.46
C ASP A 13 7.53 6.77 59.31
N SER A 14 8.00 5.93 58.40
CA SER A 14 7.49 5.43 57.12
C SER A 14 6.04 4.88 57.03
N SER A 15 5.38 5.11 55.88
CA SER A 15 4.76 4.05 55.06
C SER A 15 4.19 4.60 53.75
N SER A 16 4.64 3.97 52.68
CA SER A 16 4.31 4.17 51.27
C SER A 16 2.86 3.87 50.93
N SER A 17 2.24 4.73 50.12
CA SER A 17 1.33 4.26 49.06
C SER A 17 1.34 5.28 47.92
N GLN A 18 2.10 4.90 46.89
CA GLN A 18 2.06 5.51 45.57
C GLN A 18 0.64 5.41 45.02
N THR A 19 0.03 6.53 44.69
CA THR A 19 -1.01 6.57 43.65
C THR A 19 -0.44 7.35 42.47
N ASN A 20 0.34 6.63 41.66
CA ASN A 20 0.61 7.01 40.29
C ASN A 20 -0.71 6.97 39.52
N SER A 21 -1.42 8.09 39.45
CA SER A 21 -2.48 8.30 38.46
C SER A 21 -1.91 9.05 37.26
N ASN A 22 -0.87 8.48 36.67
CA ASN A 22 -0.43 8.81 35.31
C ASN A 22 -0.87 7.64 34.43
N ILE A 23 -2.02 7.77 33.77
CA ILE A 23 -2.29 6.98 32.57
C ILE A 23 -2.27 7.95 31.39
N PRO A 24 -1.09 8.24 30.81
CA PRO A 24 -1.00 8.89 29.52
C PRO A 24 -1.13 7.84 28.41
N THR A 25 -2.13 7.97 27.54
CA THR A 25 -2.25 7.17 26.30
C THR A 25 -3.34 7.86 25.47
N LEU A 26 -3.05 8.54 24.37
CA LEU A 26 -2.21 8.26 23.20
C LEU A 26 -1.49 9.54 22.75
N SER A 27 -0.26 9.44 22.23
CA SER A 27 0.40 10.50 21.46
C SER A 27 0.52 10.11 19.98
N LEU A 28 0.10 11.02 19.11
CA LEU A 28 0.40 11.01 17.68
C LEU A 28 1.69 11.79 17.35
N GLY A 29 2.47 12.06 18.39
CA GLY A 29 3.62 12.95 18.41
C GLY A 29 3.76 13.64 19.76
N ASN A 30 2.68 14.26 20.29
CA ASN A 30 2.66 14.90 21.63
C ASN A 30 1.27 15.41 22.12
N ALA A 31 0.15 14.88 21.62
CA ALA A 31 -1.19 15.36 22.03
C ALA A 31 -1.87 14.38 23.00
N SER A 32 -1.84 14.64 24.32
CA SER A 32 -2.66 13.88 25.28
C SER A 32 -4.10 14.39 25.23
N ILE A 33 -5.03 13.56 24.77
CA ILE A 33 -6.46 13.89 24.85
C ILE A 33 -6.93 13.56 26.26
N ALA A 34 -7.04 14.58 27.10
CA ALA A 34 -7.56 14.48 28.45
C ALA A 34 -9.02 14.98 28.47
N PHE A 35 -9.93 14.13 28.92
CA PHE A 35 -11.31 14.52 29.16
C PHE A 35 -11.48 14.94 30.62
N PRO A 36 -12.28 15.97 30.92
CA PRO A 36 -12.56 16.37 32.29
C PRO A 36 -13.19 15.20 33.05
N VAL A 37 -12.58 14.82 34.17
CA VAL A 37 -13.08 13.76 35.04
C VAL A 37 -14.09 14.38 35.99
N MET A 38 -15.34 13.93 35.92
CA MET A 38 -16.36 14.29 36.90
C MET A 38 -16.31 13.31 38.07
N VAL A 39 -16.15 13.82 39.29
CA VAL A 39 -16.22 13.02 40.52
C VAL A 39 -17.64 13.13 41.07
N ALA A 40 -18.42 12.06 40.97
CA ALA A 40 -19.71 11.96 41.62
C ALA A 40 -19.51 11.46 43.06
N VAL A 41 -19.90 12.27 44.05
CA VAL A 41 -19.88 11.86 45.47
C VAL A 41 -21.25 11.33 45.84
N VAL A 42 -21.30 10.04 46.20
CA VAL A 42 -22.53 9.35 46.60
C VAL A 42 -22.56 9.22 48.12
N TYR A 43 -23.61 9.72 48.75
CA TYR A 43 -23.86 9.57 50.19
C TYR A 43 -24.92 8.50 50.42
N GLY A 44 -24.75 7.69 51.47
CA GLY A 44 -25.66 6.60 51.79
C GLY A 44 -25.63 6.25 53.27
N PHE A 45 -26.72 5.63 53.76
CA PHE A 45 -26.92 5.30 55.17
C PHE A 45 -26.31 3.95 55.59
N SER A 46 -25.84 3.14 54.63
CA SER A 46 -25.13 1.87 54.89
C SER A 46 -24.13 1.53 53.78
N VAL A 47 -23.10 0.74 54.13
CA VAL A 47 -22.11 0.23 53.16
C VAL A 47 -22.77 -0.65 52.10
N ALA A 48 -23.81 -1.41 52.48
CA ALA A 48 -24.56 -2.26 51.56
C ALA A 48 -25.32 -1.44 50.51
N ASN A 49 -25.94 -0.31 50.90
CA ASN A 49 -26.62 0.57 49.95
C ASN A 49 -25.62 1.26 49.00
N LEU A 50 -24.45 1.68 49.50
CA LEU A 50 -23.40 2.25 48.66
C LEU A 50 -22.85 1.24 47.65
N ALA A 51 -22.66 -0.02 48.06
CA ALA A 51 -22.25 -1.09 47.16
C ALA A 51 -23.29 -1.37 46.07
N GLN A 52 -24.58 -1.33 46.40
CA GLN A 52 -25.66 -1.49 45.43
C GLN A 52 -25.71 -0.34 44.42
N VAL A 53 -25.58 0.92 44.87
CA VAL A 53 -25.52 2.08 43.97
C VAL A 53 -24.32 1.99 43.04
N LYS A 54 -23.14 1.61 43.57
CA LYS A 54 -21.96 1.39 42.74
C LYS A 54 -22.21 0.32 41.66
N LYS A 55 -22.81 -0.82 42.04
CA LYS A 55 -23.15 -1.88 41.09
C LYS A 55 -24.08 -1.39 39.98
N CYS A 56 -25.14 -0.64 40.32
CA CYS A 56 -26.05 -0.08 39.32
C CYS A 56 -25.36 0.93 38.39
N LEU A 57 -24.43 1.74 38.90
CA LEU A 57 -23.64 2.66 38.06
C LEU A 57 -22.70 1.89 37.12
N ASP A 58 -22.03 0.85 37.62
CA ASP A 58 -21.17 -0.01 36.80
C ASP A 58 -21.98 -0.74 35.71
N GLU A 59 -23.19 -1.22 36.04
CA GLU A 59 -24.13 -1.83 35.09
C GLU A 59 -24.56 -0.82 34.01
N LEU A 60 -25.03 0.37 34.39
CA LEU A 60 -25.41 1.43 33.44
C LEU A 60 -24.26 1.83 32.52
N VAL A 61 -23.04 1.98 33.06
CA VAL A 61 -21.86 2.29 32.24
C VAL A 61 -21.55 1.15 31.28
N SER A 62 -21.70 -0.11 31.70
CA SER A 62 -21.49 -1.26 30.81
C SER A 62 -22.57 -1.39 29.73
N GLU A 63 -23.79 -0.90 29.99
CA GLU A 63 -24.89 -0.87 29.04
C GLU A 63 -24.76 0.25 28.02
N GLU A 64 -24.16 1.39 28.37
CA GLU A 64 -24.07 2.56 27.49
C GLU A 64 -22.71 2.72 26.79
N CYS A 65 -21.63 2.26 27.43
CA CYS A 65 -20.28 2.37 26.91
C CYS A 65 -19.82 1.08 26.24
N THR A 66 -18.96 1.23 25.23
CA THR A 66 -18.28 0.12 24.56
C THR A 66 -16.81 0.44 24.35
N SER A 67 -16.01 -0.59 24.12
CA SER A 67 -14.62 -0.48 23.73
C SER A 67 -14.36 -1.36 22.52
N GLN A 68 -13.75 -0.80 21.47
CA GLN A 68 -13.45 -1.51 20.24
C GLN A 68 -11.99 -1.35 19.82
N ASP A 69 -11.41 -2.47 19.42
CA ASP A 69 -10.04 -2.56 18.94
C ASP A 69 -9.99 -2.53 17.41
N VAL A 70 -9.01 -1.79 16.89
CA VAL A 70 -8.66 -1.70 15.48
C VAL A 70 -7.19 -2.09 15.36
N VAL A 71 -6.95 -3.26 14.76
CA VAL A 71 -5.61 -3.78 14.48
C VAL A 71 -5.43 -3.76 12.98
N ASP A 72 -4.48 -2.97 12.48
CA ASP A 72 -4.25 -2.82 11.05
C ASP A 72 -2.76 -2.53 10.75
N LYS A 73 -2.22 -3.16 9.71
CA LYS A 73 -0.83 -2.98 9.28
C LYS A 73 -0.54 -1.59 8.70
N HIS A 74 -1.57 -0.90 8.22
CA HIS A 74 -1.45 0.42 7.58
C HIS A 74 -1.54 1.59 8.58
N LEU A 75 -1.61 1.33 9.90
CA LEU A 75 -1.63 2.38 10.93
C LEU A 75 -0.43 3.33 10.84
N HIS A 76 0.74 2.82 10.44
CA HIS A 76 1.96 3.64 10.28
C HIS A 76 1.93 4.52 9.02
N HIS A 77 1.08 4.18 8.04
CA HIS A 77 0.93 4.93 6.78
C HIS A 77 -0.12 6.06 6.87
N LEU A 78 -0.72 6.29 8.04
CA LEU A 78 -1.60 7.44 8.25
C LEU A 78 -0.80 8.75 8.19
N THR A 79 -1.29 9.70 7.38
CA THR A 79 -0.70 11.04 7.29
C THR A 79 -0.90 11.84 8.57
N GLU A 80 -0.08 12.86 8.79
CA GLU A 80 -0.28 13.82 9.90
C GLU A 80 -1.65 14.49 9.86
N LYS A 81 -2.22 14.70 8.66
CA LYS A 81 -3.58 15.21 8.52
C LYS A 81 -4.62 14.20 9.01
N GLU A 82 -4.56 12.95 8.57
CA GLU A 82 -5.48 11.88 8.99
C GLU A 82 -5.40 11.63 10.49
N LYS A 83 -4.18 11.68 11.02
CA LYS A 83 -3.87 11.64 12.43
C LYS A 83 -4.58 12.76 13.20
N GLN A 84 -4.46 14.00 12.72
CA GLN A 84 -5.14 15.15 13.30
C GLN A 84 -6.67 15.03 13.22
N ASP A 85 -7.21 14.57 12.10
CA ASP A 85 -8.66 14.34 11.91
C ASP A 85 -9.20 13.35 12.96
N ILE A 86 -8.44 12.30 13.28
CA ILE A 86 -8.79 11.30 14.32
C ILE A 86 -8.77 11.94 15.73
N ILE A 87 -7.80 12.80 16.02
CA ILE A 87 -7.74 13.55 17.30
C ILE A 87 -8.96 14.45 17.44
N GLU A 88 -9.31 15.19 16.39
CA GLU A 88 -10.48 16.07 16.40
C GLU A 88 -11.78 15.28 16.54
N ALA A 89 -11.88 14.12 15.88
CA ALA A 89 -13.00 13.21 16.03
C ALA A 89 -13.15 12.71 17.47
N SER A 90 -12.04 12.36 18.12
CA SER A 90 -12.01 11.95 19.53
C SER A 90 -12.53 13.06 20.46
N GLN A 91 -12.09 14.29 20.25
CA GLN A 91 -12.54 15.45 21.05
C GLN A 91 -14.03 15.74 20.83
N ARG A 92 -14.48 15.70 19.57
CA ARG A 92 -15.87 15.99 19.19
C ARG A 92 -16.87 15.00 19.79
N HIS A 93 -16.53 13.72 19.77
CA HIS A 93 -17.41 12.64 20.25
C HIS A 93 -17.12 12.23 21.71
N GLN A 94 -16.19 12.91 22.38
CA GLN A 94 -15.76 12.61 23.74
C GLN A 94 -15.35 11.13 23.96
N VAL A 95 -14.78 10.51 22.93
CA VAL A 95 -14.31 9.12 23.00
C VAL A 95 -12.82 9.08 23.32
N ARG A 96 -12.43 8.17 24.19
CA ARG A 96 -11.04 7.91 24.53
C ARG A 96 -10.42 6.97 23.51
N ILE A 97 -9.36 7.43 22.85
CA ILE A 97 -8.56 6.61 21.94
C ILE A 97 -7.21 6.33 22.60
N THR A 98 -6.80 5.07 22.63
CA THR A 98 -5.47 4.63 23.09
C THR A 98 -4.81 3.79 21.99
N MET A 99 -3.49 3.92 21.81
CA MET A 99 -2.73 3.18 20.80
C MET A 99 -1.54 2.57 21.48
N LEU A 100 -1.43 1.27 21.29
CA LEU A 100 -0.36 0.45 21.79
C LEU A 100 0.17 -0.34 20.59
N GLN A 101 1.40 -0.05 20.17
CA GLN A 101 2.02 -0.65 18.98
C GLN A 101 1.13 -0.49 17.73
N ASN A 102 0.50 -1.58 17.27
CA ASN A 102 -0.35 -1.63 16.06
C ASN A 102 -1.83 -1.86 16.40
N LYS A 103 -2.21 -1.56 17.64
CA LYS A 103 -3.57 -1.70 18.14
C LYS A 103 -4.07 -0.35 18.61
N LEU A 104 -5.11 0.13 17.96
CA LEU A 104 -5.84 1.32 18.36
C LEU A 104 -7.14 0.90 19.05
N THR A 105 -7.37 1.36 20.28
CA THR A 105 -8.55 1.05 21.09
C THR A 105 -9.36 2.31 21.28
N VAL A 106 -10.62 2.30 20.83
CA VAL A 106 -11.58 3.40 21.01
C VAL A 106 -12.60 2.99 22.06
N SER A 107 -12.78 3.83 23.08
CA SER A 107 -13.68 3.58 24.22
C SER A 107 -14.53 4.80 24.54
N GLY A 108 -15.80 4.59 24.87
CA GLY A 108 -16.76 5.66 25.10
C GLY A 108 -18.20 5.18 24.89
N LYS A 109 -19.13 6.11 24.70
CA LYS A 109 -20.53 5.78 24.39
C LYS A 109 -20.63 5.02 23.07
N ARG A 110 -21.53 4.03 22.98
CA ARG A 110 -21.65 3.12 21.83
C ARG A 110 -21.74 3.81 20.46
N ASP A 111 -22.64 4.77 20.31
CA ASP A 111 -22.88 5.47 19.03
C ASP A 111 -21.67 6.32 18.60
N ASP A 112 -21.05 6.96 19.58
CA ASP A 112 -19.87 7.80 19.41
C ASP A 112 -18.63 6.98 19.05
N VAL A 113 -18.44 5.83 19.71
CA VAL A 113 -17.38 4.87 19.39
C VAL A 113 -17.55 4.36 17.96
N LEU A 114 -18.76 3.97 17.56
CA LEU A 114 -19.02 3.50 16.20
C LEU A 114 -18.68 4.56 15.16
N SER A 115 -19.09 5.81 15.40
CA SER A 115 -18.84 6.94 14.50
C SER A 115 -17.34 7.18 14.29
N VAL A 116 -16.56 7.16 15.37
CA VAL A 116 -15.10 7.33 15.30
C VAL A 116 -14.41 6.13 14.67
N ILE A 117 -14.86 4.89 14.96
CA ILE A 117 -14.31 3.68 14.32
C ILE A 117 -14.51 3.70 12.81
N LEU A 118 -15.67 4.15 12.32
CA LEU A 118 -15.92 4.28 10.88
C LEU A 118 -14.96 5.28 10.22
N GLN A 119 -14.71 6.42 10.86
CA GLN A 119 -13.74 7.42 10.38
C GLN A 119 -12.30 6.90 10.37
N ILE A 120 -11.92 6.12 11.37
CA ILE A 120 -10.60 5.48 11.44
C ILE A 120 -10.47 4.44 10.33
N LYS A 121 -11.50 3.61 10.10
CA LYS A 121 -11.51 2.63 9.01
C LYS A 121 -11.41 3.28 7.64
N ASP A 122 -12.12 4.39 7.40
CA ASP A 122 -11.99 5.16 6.16
C ASP A 122 -10.55 5.69 5.97
N SER A 123 -9.97 6.25 7.03
CA SER A 123 -8.59 6.75 6.99
C SER A 123 -7.58 5.64 6.72
N LEU A 124 -7.78 4.45 7.30
CA LEU A 124 -6.96 3.26 7.05
C LEU A 124 -7.10 2.76 5.61
N GLN A 125 -8.32 2.73 5.07
CA GLN A 125 -8.54 2.36 3.66
C GLN A 125 -7.84 3.34 2.71
N ARG A 126 -7.84 4.64 3.02
CA ARG A 126 -7.09 5.65 2.26
C ARG A 126 -5.58 5.42 2.35
N ALA A 127 -5.06 5.07 3.53
CA ALA A 127 -3.65 4.73 3.70
C ALA A 127 -3.25 3.47 2.91
N GLN A 128 -4.08 2.41 2.95
CA GLN A 128 -3.88 1.19 2.18
C GLN A 128 -3.83 1.48 0.68
N LYS A 129 -4.83 2.18 0.14
CA LYS A 129 -4.86 2.55 -1.30
C LYS A 129 -3.62 3.34 -1.71
N ARG A 130 -3.10 4.19 -0.82
CA ARG A 130 -1.88 4.96 -1.07
C ARG A 130 -0.65 4.06 -1.13
N GLU A 131 -0.49 3.13 -0.20
CA GLU A 131 0.62 2.16 -0.21
C GLU A 131 0.56 1.28 -1.47
N ASP A 132 -0.62 0.76 -1.81
CA ASP A 132 -0.81 -0.05 -3.01
C ASP A 132 -0.48 0.75 -4.29
N GLN A 133 -0.88 2.02 -4.34
CA GLN A 133 -0.52 2.92 -5.43
C GLN A 133 0.99 3.17 -5.48
N GLU A 134 1.66 3.47 -4.36
CA GLU A 134 3.12 3.70 -4.32
C GLU A 134 3.90 2.45 -4.77
N ARG A 135 3.42 1.27 -4.40
CA ARG A 135 3.98 -0.01 -4.85
C ARG A 135 3.88 -0.16 -6.37
N GLU A 136 2.72 0.17 -6.93
CA GLU A 136 2.48 0.11 -8.37
C GLU A 136 3.24 1.19 -9.13
N GLU A 137 3.30 2.42 -8.60
CA GLU A 137 4.11 3.52 -9.11
C GLU A 137 5.59 3.10 -9.16
N SER A 138 6.08 2.41 -8.13
CA SER A 138 7.46 1.91 -8.07
C SER A 138 7.71 0.82 -9.11
N ARG A 139 6.78 -0.12 -9.27
CA ARG A 139 6.85 -1.17 -10.29
C ARG A 139 6.86 -0.59 -11.70
N ILE A 140 5.98 0.37 -11.99
CA ILE A 140 5.93 1.05 -13.28
C ILE A 140 7.21 1.87 -13.50
N TRP A 141 7.70 2.59 -12.49
CA TRP A 141 8.95 3.36 -12.56
C TRP A 141 10.19 2.52 -12.89
N GLN A 142 10.22 1.27 -12.41
CA GLN A 142 11.28 0.31 -12.70
C GLN A 142 11.14 -0.32 -14.09
N THR A 143 9.94 -0.35 -14.68
CA THR A 143 9.68 -1.03 -15.96
C THR A 143 9.61 -0.09 -17.16
N VAL A 144 9.09 1.13 -16.98
CA VAL A 144 8.85 2.12 -18.04
C VAL A 144 9.12 3.53 -17.50
N ARG A 145 9.86 4.33 -18.27
CA ARG A 145 10.06 5.76 -18.02
C ARG A 145 9.57 6.63 -19.16
N TRP A 146 8.77 7.60 -18.79
CA TRP A 146 8.41 8.76 -19.59
C TRP A 146 9.44 9.85 -19.36
N GLU A 147 10.02 10.31 -20.46
CA GLU A 147 11.04 11.35 -20.46
C GLU A 147 10.58 12.51 -21.34
N VAL A 148 10.82 13.73 -20.88
CA VAL A 148 10.57 14.96 -21.63
C VAL A 148 11.90 15.58 -22.01
N GLY A 149 12.02 16.03 -23.26
CA GLY A 149 13.29 16.52 -23.76
C GLY A 149 13.30 17.00 -25.22
N GLY A 150 14.51 17.30 -25.67
CA GLY A 150 14.82 17.76 -27.03
C GLY A 150 15.90 16.90 -27.69
N SER A 151 16.63 17.48 -28.65
CA SER A 151 17.60 16.76 -29.49
C SER A 151 18.74 16.10 -28.71
N ASP A 152 19.22 16.70 -27.60
CA ASP A 152 20.40 16.19 -26.87
C ASP A 152 20.24 16.06 -25.35
N SER A 153 19.06 16.38 -24.79
CA SER A 153 18.83 16.24 -23.35
C SER A 153 17.42 15.76 -23.07
N TRP A 154 17.34 14.62 -22.38
CA TRP A 154 16.12 13.98 -21.94
C TRP A 154 16.10 13.91 -20.42
N THR A 155 14.98 14.29 -19.84
CA THR A 155 14.78 14.29 -18.39
C THR A 155 13.63 13.37 -18.03
N GLY A 156 13.90 12.39 -17.17
CA GLY A 156 12.87 11.50 -16.64
C GLY A 156 11.86 12.28 -15.80
N LEU A 157 10.57 12.05 -16.05
CA LEU A 157 9.50 12.63 -15.26
C LEU A 157 9.49 12.02 -13.85
N ARG A 158 8.86 12.65 -12.86
CA ARG A 158 8.77 12.07 -11.51
C ARG A 158 7.94 10.79 -11.51
N GLN A 159 8.24 9.87 -10.60
CA GLN A 159 7.57 8.57 -10.44
C GLN A 159 6.04 8.61 -10.52
N ARG A 160 5.38 9.51 -9.78
CA ARG A 160 3.92 9.65 -9.82
C ARG A 160 3.38 10.16 -11.16
N ILE A 161 4.08 11.09 -11.81
CA ILE A 161 3.70 11.62 -13.13
C ILE A 161 3.87 10.52 -14.18
N ASN A 162 4.98 9.78 -14.09
CA ASN A 162 5.28 8.63 -14.95
C ASN A 162 4.18 7.56 -14.89
N TYR A 163 3.75 7.18 -13.68
CA TYR A 163 2.64 6.23 -13.49
C TYR A 163 1.34 6.72 -14.12
N ASN A 164 0.96 7.97 -13.87
CA ASN A 164 -0.28 8.51 -14.41
C ASN A 164 -0.27 8.61 -15.95
N LEU A 165 0.87 8.99 -16.54
CA LEU A 165 1.03 9.01 -17.99
C LEU A 165 0.92 7.60 -18.58
N GLU A 166 1.53 6.61 -17.93
CA GLU A 166 1.44 5.22 -18.37
C GLU A 166 0.00 4.70 -18.32
N LEU A 167 -0.76 5.04 -17.27
CA LEU A 167 -2.18 4.72 -17.19
C LEU A 167 -3.01 5.37 -18.31
N ALA A 168 -2.82 6.67 -18.55
CA ALA A 168 -3.54 7.41 -19.60
C ALA A 168 -3.21 6.85 -20.99
N PHE A 169 -1.94 6.53 -21.23
CA PHE A 169 -1.49 5.88 -22.45
C PHE A 169 -2.14 4.50 -22.63
N HIS A 170 -2.19 3.67 -21.57
CA HIS A 170 -2.85 2.36 -21.61
C HIS A 170 -4.36 2.43 -21.86
N ARG A 171 -5.02 3.49 -21.37
CA ARG A 171 -6.45 3.75 -21.63
C ARG A 171 -6.73 4.24 -23.05
N LYS A 172 -5.67 4.55 -23.82
CA LYS A 172 -5.74 5.16 -25.16
C LYS A 172 -6.34 6.58 -25.14
N ASP A 173 -6.09 7.31 -24.06
CA ASP A 173 -6.44 8.72 -24.00
C ASP A 173 -5.62 9.50 -25.04
N LYS A 174 -6.22 10.51 -25.69
CA LYS A 174 -5.50 11.34 -26.66
C LYS A 174 -4.66 12.41 -25.98
N LEU A 175 -5.24 13.02 -24.95
CA LEU A 175 -4.66 14.11 -24.19
C LEU A 175 -4.67 13.76 -22.71
N TYR A 176 -3.60 14.11 -22.00
CA TYR A 176 -3.53 13.99 -20.55
C TYR A 176 -2.91 15.26 -19.95
N ILE A 177 -3.53 15.78 -18.89
CA ILE A 177 -3.07 17.00 -18.22
C ILE A 177 -2.53 16.63 -16.85
N TYR A 178 -1.33 17.12 -16.52
CA TYR A 178 -0.76 16.98 -15.19
C TYR A 178 -0.17 18.30 -14.68
N GLU A 179 -0.08 18.41 -13.37
CA GLU A 179 0.49 19.58 -12.70
C GLU A 179 1.87 19.27 -12.12
N HIS A 180 2.83 20.15 -12.35
CA HIS A 180 4.17 20.05 -11.77
C HIS A 180 4.72 21.44 -11.43
N GLN A 181 5.19 21.64 -10.19
CA GLN A 181 5.78 22.91 -9.73
C GLN A 181 4.88 24.15 -9.94
N LYS A 182 3.56 23.98 -9.90
CA LYS A 182 2.51 25.00 -10.16
C LYS A 182 2.27 25.36 -11.64
N ASP A 183 2.93 24.66 -12.56
CA ASP A 183 2.60 24.71 -13.99
C ASP A 183 1.74 23.50 -14.38
N SER A 184 0.82 23.71 -15.31
CA SER A 184 0.07 22.64 -15.96
C SER A 184 0.73 22.28 -17.29
N PHE A 185 0.73 20.99 -17.60
CA PHE A 185 1.31 20.44 -18.81
C PHE A 185 0.29 19.56 -19.50
N THR A 186 0.08 19.81 -20.80
CA THR A 186 -0.81 19.01 -21.64
C THR A 186 0.03 18.09 -22.50
N VAL A 187 -0.14 16.79 -22.33
CA VAL A 187 0.51 15.75 -23.14
C VAL A 187 -0.42 15.32 -24.26
N ASP A 188 0.07 15.38 -25.49
CA ASP A 188 -0.55 14.85 -26.70
C ASP A 188 0.17 13.55 -27.10
N PHE A 189 -0.50 12.42 -26.87
CA PHE A 189 0.06 11.09 -27.14
C PHE A 189 0.08 10.75 -28.64
N GLU A 190 -0.75 11.38 -29.47
CA GLU A 190 -0.74 11.18 -30.92
C GLU A 190 0.49 11.87 -31.54
N LYS A 191 0.84 13.05 -31.04
CA LYS A 191 2.02 13.81 -31.49
C LYS A 191 3.31 13.48 -30.72
N MET A 192 3.22 12.74 -29.63
CA MET A 192 4.32 12.51 -28.69
C MET A 192 4.97 13.82 -28.24
N GLN A 193 4.12 14.76 -27.82
CA GLN A 193 4.51 16.11 -27.41
C GLN A 193 3.85 16.51 -26.10
N GLN A 194 4.47 17.47 -25.41
CA GLN A 194 3.96 18.09 -24.21
C GLN A 194 4.00 19.60 -24.38
N THR A 195 2.92 20.28 -24.00
CA THR A 195 2.80 21.74 -24.06
C THR A 195 2.69 22.29 -22.63
N ASP A 196 3.53 23.27 -22.29
CA ASP A 196 3.46 23.98 -21.00
C ASP A 196 2.35 25.06 -20.98
N SER A 197 2.11 25.64 -19.81
CA SER A 197 1.17 26.74 -19.59
C SER A 197 1.44 27.99 -20.44
N ARG A 198 2.65 28.12 -21.00
CA ARG A 198 3.10 29.24 -21.85
C ARG A 198 3.10 28.88 -23.34
N GLY A 199 2.63 27.68 -23.71
CA GLY A 199 2.58 27.20 -25.09
C GLY A 199 3.92 26.67 -25.63
N GLN A 200 4.94 26.48 -24.78
CA GLN A 200 6.20 25.86 -25.20
C GLN A 200 6.02 24.36 -25.36
N ILE A 201 6.48 23.83 -26.49
CA ILE A 201 6.34 22.42 -26.85
C ILE A 201 7.66 21.69 -26.61
N ALA A 202 7.60 20.63 -25.81
CA ALA A 202 8.67 19.66 -25.62
C ALA A 202 8.28 18.31 -26.23
N ARG A 203 9.25 17.53 -26.68
CA ARG A 203 8.99 16.15 -27.11
C ARG A 203 8.95 15.25 -25.90
N ILE A 204 8.10 14.24 -25.93
CA ILE A 204 8.10 13.18 -24.94
C ILE A 204 8.47 11.85 -25.59
N LYS A 205 9.10 10.98 -24.83
CA LYS A 205 9.35 9.59 -25.23
C LYS A 205 9.01 8.66 -24.08
N ARG A 206 8.54 7.47 -24.45
CA ARG A 206 8.30 6.34 -23.55
C ARG A 206 9.43 5.35 -23.74
N THR A 207 10.27 5.19 -22.72
CA THR A 207 11.43 4.30 -22.71
C THR A 207 11.13 3.12 -21.79
N PRO A 208 10.94 1.89 -22.31
CA PRO A 208 10.94 0.71 -21.46
C PRO A 208 12.33 0.56 -20.81
N LEU A 209 12.37 0.50 -19.48
CA LEU A 209 13.60 0.32 -18.68
C LEU A 209 13.80 -1.10 -18.21
N SER A 210 12.71 -1.84 -18.09
CA SER A 210 12.84 -3.27 -18.20
C SER A 210 13.46 -3.54 -19.56
N ASP A 211 14.45 -4.42 -19.61
CA ASP A 211 14.67 -5.25 -20.78
C ASP A 211 13.42 -6.15 -20.97
N CYS A 212 12.24 -5.55 -21.13
CA CYS A 212 11.08 -6.20 -21.71
C CYS A 212 11.32 -6.43 -23.21
N GLU A 213 12.43 -5.94 -23.77
CA GLU A 213 12.98 -6.54 -24.99
C GLU A 213 13.26 -8.03 -24.81
N THR A 214 13.57 -8.52 -23.60
CA THR A 214 13.70 -9.98 -23.37
C THR A 214 12.35 -10.66 -23.15
N ALA A 215 11.36 -9.98 -22.56
CA ALA A 215 10.02 -10.53 -22.33
C ALA A 215 9.09 -10.44 -23.54
N THR A 216 9.51 -9.79 -24.64
CA THR A 216 8.85 -9.92 -25.96
C THR A 216 9.81 -10.24 -27.11
N ALA A 217 11.06 -10.64 -26.84
CA ALA A 217 12.06 -11.02 -27.86
C ALA A 217 11.52 -12.02 -28.90
N PHE A 218 10.64 -12.91 -28.45
CA PHE A 218 10.13 -14.05 -29.21
C PHE A 218 8.60 -14.02 -29.32
N GLY A 219 7.98 -12.90 -28.94
CA GLY A 219 6.53 -12.66 -29.01
C GLY A 219 5.93 -12.20 -27.67
N SER A 220 4.75 -11.59 -27.75
CA SER A 220 3.97 -11.14 -26.60
C SER A 220 3.11 -12.28 -26.05
N GLY A 221 3.74 -13.21 -25.32
CA GLY A 221 3.08 -14.32 -24.66
C GLY A 221 3.70 -14.64 -23.30
N THR A 222 3.32 -15.78 -22.71
CA THR A 222 3.90 -16.27 -21.45
C THR A 222 5.13 -17.12 -21.73
N TYR A 223 6.23 -16.82 -21.05
CA TYR A 223 7.54 -17.43 -21.29
C TYR A 223 7.81 -18.58 -20.33
N PHE A 224 8.29 -19.69 -20.87
CA PHE A 224 8.71 -20.87 -20.13
C PHE A 224 10.14 -21.24 -20.52
N ALA A 225 11.00 -21.40 -19.52
CA ALA A 225 12.36 -21.89 -19.72
C ALA A 225 12.40 -23.42 -19.57
N LYS A 226 13.22 -24.07 -20.38
CA LYS A 226 13.47 -25.51 -20.29
C LYS A 226 14.20 -25.88 -18.99
N GLU A 227 15.13 -25.04 -18.56
CA GLU A 227 15.98 -25.28 -17.40
C GLU A 227 15.71 -24.27 -16.28
N ALA A 228 15.66 -24.77 -15.04
CA ALA A 228 15.28 -23.97 -13.87
C ALA A 228 16.23 -22.80 -13.59
N TYR A 229 17.54 -22.96 -13.87
CA TYR A 229 18.53 -21.93 -13.57
C TYR A 229 18.20 -20.58 -14.24
N TYR A 230 17.56 -20.61 -15.41
CA TYR A 230 17.17 -19.39 -16.12
C TYR A 230 16.06 -18.67 -15.39
N SER A 231 15.04 -19.40 -14.92
CA SER A 231 13.94 -18.84 -14.13
C SER A 231 14.36 -18.43 -12.71
N CYS A 232 15.48 -18.95 -12.20
CA CYS A 232 16.05 -18.58 -10.91
C CYS A 232 16.67 -17.17 -10.88
N ASP A 233 16.91 -16.54 -12.03
CA ASP A 233 17.44 -15.17 -12.08
C ASP A 233 16.49 -14.19 -11.36
N ASP A 234 17.04 -13.22 -10.64
CA ASP A 234 16.26 -12.19 -9.91
C ASP A 234 15.37 -11.36 -10.85
N LYS A 235 15.69 -11.33 -12.15
CA LYS A 235 14.85 -10.73 -13.20
C LYS A 235 13.49 -11.42 -13.35
N TYR A 236 13.39 -12.72 -13.05
CA TYR A 236 12.18 -13.52 -13.25
C TYR A 236 11.56 -14.03 -11.95
N SER A 237 12.37 -14.39 -10.96
CA SER A 237 11.93 -14.82 -9.64
C SER A 237 12.46 -13.86 -8.58
N ASN A 238 12.01 -12.60 -8.61
CA ASN A 238 12.47 -11.58 -7.67
C ASN A 238 12.17 -12.00 -6.21
N PRO A 239 13.13 -11.85 -5.28
CA PRO A 239 12.94 -12.22 -3.89
C PRO A 239 11.90 -11.32 -3.20
N ASP A 240 11.12 -11.90 -2.30
CA ASP A 240 10.22 -11.16 -1.40
C ASP A 240 10.97 -10.50 -0.23
N GLU A 241 10.23 -9.82 0.64
CA GLU A 241 10.77 -9.14 1.83
C GLU A 241 11.56 -10.07 2.77
N ASN A 242 11.29 -11.38 2.72
CA ASN A 242 11.95 -12.40 3.52
C ASN A 242 13.06 -13.13 2.74
N GLY A 243 13.37 -12.69 1.51
CA GLY A 243 14.37 -13.31 0.64
C GLY A 243 13.91 -14.60 -0.05
N HIS A 244 12.62 -14.94 0.01
CA HIS A 244 12.10 -16.10 -0.71
C HIS A 244 11.80 -15.76 -2.16
N LYS A 245 12.13 -16.69 -3.05
CA LYS A 245 11.90 -16.65 -4.48
C LYS A 245 10.89 -17.75 -4.84
N TYR A 246 10.13 -17.50 -5.91
CA TYR A 246 9.02 -18.33 -6.32
C TYR A 246 9.18 -18.72 -7.81
N MET A 247 9.04 -20.00 -8.12
CA MET A 247 9.14 -20.51 -9.49
C MET A 247 8.06 -21.57 -9.73
N TYR A 248 7.34 -21.46 -10.84
CA TYR A 248 6.37 -22.47 -11.25
C TYR A 248 7.05 -23.57 -12.07
N ARG A 249 6.76 -24.83 -11.74
CA ARG A 249 6.92 -25.95 -12.66
C ARG A 249 5.58 -26.19 -13.34
N ALA A 250 5.52 -25.97 -14.64
CA ALA A 250 4.31 -26.12 -15.43
C ALA A 250 4.43 -27.22 -16.49
N ARG A 251 3.31 -27.80 -16.87
CA ARG A 251 3.17 -28.58 -18.10
C ARG A 251 2.67 -27.64 -19.20
N VAL A 252 3.37 -27.61 -20.32
CA VAL A 252 3.15 -26.62 -21.37
C VAL A 252 2.88 -27.33 -22.70
N LEU A 253 1.83 -26.91 -23.40
CA LEU A 253 1.49 -27.41 -24.73
C LEU A 253 2.34 -26.68 -25.77
N THR A 254 3.48 -27.27 -26.15
CA THR A 254 4.42 -26.67 -27.11
C THR A 254 4.17 -27.07 -28.56
N GLY A 255 3.50 -28.20 -28.79
CA GLY A 255 3.07 -28.67 -30.12
C GLY A 255 4.13 -28.51 -31.21
N LYS A 256 3.75 -27.91 -32.34
CA LYS A 256 4.62 -27.49 -33.43
C LYS A 256 5.11 -26.06 -33.20
N PRO A 257 6.39 -25.84 -32.89
CA PRO A 257 6.92 -24.50 -32.64
C PRO A 257 7.22 -23.75 -33.95
N CYS A 258 7.12 -22.42 -33.91
CA CYS A 258 7.74 -21.52 -34.88
C CYS A 258 8.89 -20.73 -34.25
N LEU A 259 9.73 -20.09 -35.06
CA LEU A 259 10.73 -19.15 -34.55
C LEU A 259 10.02 -17.90 -34.02
N GLY A 260 10.34 -17.48 -32.80
CA GLY A 260 9.77 -16.30 -32.20
C GLY A 260 10.34 -15.01 -32.77
N LEU A 261 9.49 -14.00 -32.92
CA LEU A 261 9.83 -12.68 -33.41
C LEU A 261 9.34 -11.60 -32.46
N HIS A 262 10.10 -10.51 -32.38
CA HIS A 262 9.74 -9.38 -31.54
C HIS A 262 8.38 -8.78 -31.95
N GLY A 263 7.49 -8.59 -30.97
CA GLY A 263 6.16 -8.00 -31.18
C GLY A 263 5.10 -8.92 -31.80
N MET A 264 5.42 -10.20 -32.02
CA MET A 264 4.47 -11.21 -32.48
C MET A 264 3.37 -11.45 -31.42
N ARG A 265 2.09 -11.35 -31.79
CA ARG A 265 0.95 -11.55 -30.86
C ARG A 265 0.33 -12.94 -30.91
N GLU A 266 0.56 -13.66 -32.00
CA GLU A 266 0.12 -15.03 -32.23
C GLU A 266 1.23 -15.77 -32.99
N PRO A 267 1.37 -17.10 -32.84
CA PRO A 267 2.38 -17.87 -33.57
C PRO A 267 2.26 -17.68 -35.08
N SER A 268 3.36 -17.91 -35.81
CA SER A 268 3.34 -17.81 -37.27
C SER A 268 2.38 -18.85 -37.89
N PRO A 269 1.77 -18.57 -39.05
CA PRO A 269 1.00 -19.57 -39.79
C PRO A 269 1.83 -20.83 -40.12
N VAL A 270 1.20 -21.99 -40.11
CA VAL A 270 1.85 -23.26 -40.51
C VAL A 270 2.22 -23.26 -41.99
N ASP A 271 1.36 -22.66 -42.82
CA ASP A 271 1.61 -22.41 -44.24
C ASP A 271 1.30 -20.94 -44.57
N PRO A 272 2.31 -20.13 -44.95
CA PRO A 272 2.11 -18.74 -45.34
C PRO A 272 1.14 -18.53 -46.51
N ASN A 273 0.96 -19.54 -47.37
CA ASN A 273 0.11 -19.46 -48.55
C ASN A 273 -1.29 -20.07 -48.33
N ASN A 274 -1.54 -20.67 -47.17
CA ASN A 274 -2.81 -21.30 -46.83
C ASN A 274 -3.26 -20.95 -45.41
N LEU A 275 -4.10 -19.91 -45.28
CA LEU A 275 -4.63 -19.43 -44.01
C LEU A 275 -5.53 -20.45 -43.28
N GLN A 276 -6.04 -21.50 -43.97
CA GLN A 276 -6.82 -22.56 -43.32
C GLN A 276 -5.94 -23.66 -42.69
N ALA A 277 -4.62 -23.65 -42.92
CA ALA A 277 -3.69 -24.61 -42.32
C ALA A 277 -3.46 -24.38 -40.81
N GLY A 278 -3.94 -23.26 -40.28
CA GLY A 278 -3.83 -22.89 -38.86
C GLY A 278 -2.48 -22.25 -38.51
N LEU A 279 -2.29 -22.01 -37.22
CA LEU A 279 -1.09 -21.41 -36.64
C LEU A 279 -0.23 -22.49 -35.98
N HIS A 280 1.05 -22.21 -35.78
CA HIS A 280 1.90 -23.00 -34.88
C HIS A 280 1.37 -22.94 -33.44
N ASP A 281 1.78 -23.88 -32.59
CA ASP A 281 1.26 -24.01 -31.23
C ASP A 281 2.00 -23.11 -30.23
N CYS A 282 3.29 -22.82 -30.49
CA CYS A 282 4.09 -21.92 -29.68
C CYS A 282 5.22 -21.26 -30.50
N ALA A 283 5.92 -20.31 -29.87
CA ALA A 283 7.13 -19.74 -30.43
C ALA A 283 8.36 -20.08 -29.59
N VAL A 284 9.52 -20.24 -30.22
CA VAL A 284 10.78 -20.58 -29.54
C VAL A 284 11.92 -19.66 -29.94
N ASN A 285 12.94 -19.59 -29.09
CA ASN A 285 14.16 -18.84 -29.39
C ASN A 285 15.03 -19.49 -30.48
N ASN A 286 14.97 -20.82 -30.64
CA ASN A 286 15.73 -21.57 -31.64
C ASN A 286 14.98 -22.86 -32.02
N LEU A 287 14.81 -23.13 -33.31
CA LEU A 287 14.06 -24.30 -33.81
C LEU A 287 14.82 -25.64 -33.66
N GLN A 288 16.15 -25.62 -33.70
CA GLN A 288 16.97 -26.83 -33.57
C GLN A 288 17.16 -27.24 -32.11
N ASN A 289 17.38 -26.27 -31.23
CA ASN A 289 17.55 -26.49 -29.80
C ASN A 289 16.79 -25.44 -28.97
N PRO A 290 15.47 -25.61 -28.80
CA PRO A 290 14.64 -24.65 -28.09
C PRO A 290 14.96 -24.68 -26.59
N PHE A 291 15.15 -23.49 -26.03
CA PHE A 291 15.42 -23.27 -24.61
C PHE A 291 14.33 -22.43 -23.94
N ILE A 292 13.76 -21.48 -24.69
CA ILE A 292 12.64 -20.64 -24.29
C ILE A 292 11.45 -20.97 -25.18
N PHE A 293 10.28 -21.13 -24.55
CA PHE A 293 9.00 -21.35 -25.20
C PHE A 293 8.05 -20.22 -24.82
N VAL A 294 7.36 -19.66 -25.81
CA VAL A 294 6.39 -18.58 -25.64
C VAL A 294 5.01 -19.10 -26.03
N ILE A 295 4.08 -19.01 -25.08
CA ILE A 295 2.72 -19.52 -25.21
C ILE A 295 1.76 -18.33 -25.28
N PHE A 296 0.91 -18.34 -26.30
CA PHE A 296 0.00 -17.23 -26.62
C PHE A 296 -1.46 -17.50 -26.18
N SER A 297 -1.75 -18.71 -25.69
CA SER A 297 -3.07 -19.13 -25.22
C SER A 297 -3.10 -19.35 -23.72
N ASP A 298 -4.12 -18.81 -23.04
CA ASP A 298 -4.32 -18.98 -21.59
C ASP A 298 -4.49 -20.43 -21.17
N SER A 299 -4.99 -21.29 -22.07
CA SER A 299 -5.15 -22.74 -21.83
C SER A 299 -3.91 -23.55 -22.24
N GLY A 300 -2.84 -22.90 -22.71
CA GLY A 300 -1.63 -23.55 -23.22
C GLY A 300 -0.64 -24.00 -22.14
N ALA A 301 -0.89 -23.67 -20.87
CA ALA A 301 -0.02 -24.07 -19.77
C ALA A 301 -0.83 -24.42 -18.51
N TYR A 302 -0.40 -25.47 -17.83
CA TYR A 302 -0.94 -25.92 -16.55
C TYR A 302 0.15 -25.87 -15.47
N PRO A 303 0.10 -24.91 -14.53
CA PRO A 303 1.05 -24.86 -13.41
C PRO A 303 0.79 -26.04 -12.47
N GLU A 304 1.75 -26.95 -12.38
CA GLU A 304 1.63 -28.20 -11.60
C GLU A 304 2.16 -28.02 -10.18
N TYR A 305 3.25 -27.25 -10.02
CA TYR A 305 3.85 -26.97 -8.71
C TYR A 305 4.33 -25.53 -8.61
N LEU A 306 4.26 -24.98 -7.40
CA LEU A 306 4.95 -23.76 -7.00
C LEU A 306 6.14 -24.15 -6.11
N ILE A 307 7.34 -23.80 -6.55
CA ILE A 307 8.59 -24.05 -5.84
C ILE A 307 9.00 -22.75 -5.15
N THR A 308 9.12 -22.80 -3.82
CA THR A 308 9.66 -21.70 -3.01
C THR A 308 11.10 -22.04 -2.62
N PHE A 309 12.02 -21.12 -2.87
CA PHE A 309 13.44 -21.31 -2.59
C PHE A 309 14.07 -19.99 -2.13
N LYS A 310 15.30 -20.03 -1.65
CA LYS A 310 16.07 -18.83 -1.28
C LYS A 310 17.52 -19.02 -1.66
N THR A 311 18.20 -17.94 -2.00
CA THR A 311 19.65 -17.95 -2.19
C THR A 311 20.31 -18.10 -0.81
N VAL A 312 21.21 -19.07 -0.68
CA VAL A 312 21.96 -19.35 0.55
C VAL A 312 23.25 -18.54 0.56
#